data_AF-H9F4L7-F1
#
_entry.id   AF-H9F4L7-F1
#
_cell.length_a   1.000
_cell.length_b   1.000
_cell.length_c   1.000
_cell.angle_alpha   90.00
_cell.angle_beta   90.00
_cell.angle_gamma   90.00
#
_symmetry.space_group_name_H-M   'P 1'
#
loop_
_entity.id
_entity.type
_entity.pdbx_description
1 polymer ?
#
loop_
_entity_poly.entity_id
_entity_poly.type
_entity_poly.pdbx_seq_one_letter_code
_entity_poly.pdbx_strand_id
1 'polypeptide(L)'
;QKLEPIPHRRLRMVANTIEENFPLGTVQFLMDFVSPQHYPPREIVAHIIQKILLSGSETVDVLKEAYMLLMKIQQLHPANAKTVEWDWKLLTYVMEEEGQTLPGRVLFLRYVVQTLEDDFQQTLRRQRQHLQQSIANMVLSCDKQPHNVRDVIKWLVKAVTADGLTQPPNGNQMSSGTGILRAGGSHPPSQPNLTKNTNQLIVCQLQRMLSIAVEVDRTPTCSSNKIAEMMFGFVLDIPERSQREMFFTTMESHLLRCKVLEIIFLHSCETPTRLPLSLAQALYFLNNSTSLLKCQSDKSQWQTWDELVEHLQFLLSSYQHVLREHLRSSVIDRKDLIIKRIKPKPQQGDDITVVDVEKQIEAFRSRLIQMLGEPLVPQLQDKVHLLKLLLFYAADLNPDAEPSQKGWSSS
;
A
#
# COMPACT_ATOMS: atom_id res chain seq x y z
N GLN A 1 19.45 -16.93 28.78
CA GLN A 1 20.71 -16.18 28.81
C GLN A 1 20.37 -14.70 28.99
N LYS A 2 21.13 -13.96 29.79
CA LYS A 2 20.87 -12.54 30.08
C LYS A 2 21.33 -11.70 28.89
N LEU A 3 20.50 -10.73 28.49
CA LEU A 3 20.86 -9.74 27.47
C LEU A 3 21.79 -8.72 28.10
N GLU A 4 22.93 -8.47 27.47
CA GLU A 4 23.96 -7.54 27.95
C GLU A 4 24.44 -6.65 26.81
N PRO A 5 24.85 -5.40 27.08
CA PRO A 5 25.46 -4.57 26.05
C PRO A 5 26.78 -5.20 25.56
N ILE A 6 27.18 -4.89 24.34
CA ILE A 6 28.50 -5.29 23.82
C ILE A 6 29.60 -4.88 24.83
N PRO A 7 30.55 -5.77 25.17
CA PRO A 7 31.57 -5.47 26.17
C PRO A 7 32.40 -4.23 25.84
N HIS A 8 32.74 -3.45 26.86
CA HIS A 8 33.44 -2.16 26.72
C HIS A 8 34.72 -2.23 25.87
N ARG A 9 35.49 -3.31 25.96
CA ARG A 9 36.71 -3.49 25.14
C ARG A 9 36.40 -3.53 23.63
N ARG A 10 35.31 -4.19 23.23
CA ARG A 10 34.86 -4.25 21.83
C ARG A 10 34.27 -2.92 21.39
N LEU A 11 33.49 -2.26 22.27
CA LEU A 11 32.96 -0.92 21.99
C LEU A 11 34.06 0.12 21.79
N ARG A 12 35.21 0.01 22.47
CA ARG A 12 36.35 0.90 22.22
C ARG A 12 36.88 0.79 20.78
N MET A 13 36.89 -0.42 20.20
CA MET A 13 37.30 -0.60 18.81
C MET A 13 36.35 0.10 17.85
N VAL A 14 35.04 0.00 18.12
CA VAL A 14 34.00 0.71 17.35
C VAL A 14 34.11 2.23 17.53
N ALA A 15 34.38 2.70 18.76
CA ALA A 15 34.55 4.12 19.04
C ALA A 15 35.73 4.71 18.27
N ASN A 16 36.87 4.00 18.23
CA ASN A 16 38.03 4.44 17.45
C ASN A 16 37.69 4.59 15.96
N THR A 17 36.95 3.64 15.36
CA THR A 17 36.58 3.75 13.94
C THR A 17 35.58 4.89 13.68
N ILE A 18 34.73 5.21 14.65
CA ILE A 18 33.85 6.38 14.59
C ILE A 18 34.67 7.68 14.65
N GLU A 19 35.62 7.78 15.57
CA GLU A 19 36.50 8.94 15.73
C GLU A 19 37.38 9.17 14.48
N GLU A 20 37.83 8.09 13.84
CA GLU A 20 38.61 8.12 12.60
C GLU A 20 37.77 8.40 11.35
N ASN A 21 36.44 8.56 11.47
CA ASN A 21 35.48 8.67 10.36
C ASN A 21 35.61 7.50 9.35
N PHE A 22 35.72 6.28 9.89
CA PHE A 22 35.79 5.05 9.09
C PHE A 22 34.49 4.22 9.21
N PRO A 23 33.44 4.57 8.44
CA PRO A 23 32.11 3.98 8.55
C PRO A 23 32.09 2.50 8.19
N LEU A 24 32.85 2.07 7.18
CA LEU A 24 32.93 0.65 6.81
C LEU A 24 33.49 -0.20 7.95
N GLY A 25 34.60 0.23 8.58
CA GLY A 25 35.16 -0.47 9.75
C GLY A 25 34.21 -0.49 10.94
N THR A 26 33.48 0.61 11.16
CA THR A 26 32.45 0.70 12.21
C THR A 26 31.37 -0.35 12.00
N VAL A 27 30.84 -0.47 10.78
CA VAL A 27 29.80 -1.45 10.44
C VAL A 27 30.35 -2.88 10.54
N GLN A 28 31.56 -3.15 10.04
CA GLN A 28 32.18 -4.48 10.08
C GLN A 28 32.40 -4.96 11.52
N PHE A 29 32.97 -4.13 12.40
CA PHE A 29 33.14 -4.51 13.81
C PHE A 29 31.80 -4.79 14.49
N LEU A 30 30.79 -3.96 14.25
CA LEU A 30 29.47 -4.19 14.83
C LEU A 30 28.80 -5.45 14.27
N MET A 31 28.99 -5.74 12.98
CA MET A 31 28.51 -6.99 12.38
C MET A 31 29.09 -8.21 13.10
N ASP A 32 30.36 -8.18 13.53
CA ASP A 32 30.97 -9.29 14.29
C ASP A 32 30.53 -9.32 15.76
N PHE A 33 30.30 -8.16 16.37
CA PHE A 33 30.06 -8.06 17.81
C PHE A 33 28.60 -8.23 18.22
N VAL A 34 27.65 -7.91 17.32
CA VAL A 34 26.21 -8.11 17.56
C VAL A 34 25.88 -9.60 17.50
N SER A 35 25.29 -10.12 18.58
CA SER A 35 24.96 -11.54 18.79
C SER A 35 23.67 -11.66 19.59
N PRO A 36 23.03 -12.84 19.71
CA PRO A 36 21.81 -13.01 20.52
C PRO A 36 21.94 -12.57 21.98
N GLN A 37 23.17 -12.57 22.54
CA GLN A 37 23.42 -12.14 23.93
C GLN A 37 23.86 -10.66 24.02
N HIS A 38 24.48 -10.13 22.97
CA HIS A 38 25.10 -8.80 22.99
C HIS A 38 24.46 -7.83 22.01
N TYR A 39 23.95 -6.71 22.53
CA TYR A 39 23.32 -5.65 21.74
C TYR A 39 24.16 -4.36 21.74
N PRO A 40 24.12 -3.57 20.65
CA PRO A 40 24.83 -2.30 20.60
C PRO A 40 24.11 -1.23 21.45
N PRO A 41 24.86 -0.32 22.13
CA PRO A 41 24.28 0.84 22.80
C PRO A 41 23.45 1.73 21.85
N ARG A 42 22.48 2.45 22.43
CA ARG A 42 21.51 3.29 21.70
C ARG A 42 22.21 4.35 20.85
N GLU A 43 23.23 4.99 21.43
CA GLU A 43 24.00 6.06 20.80
C GLU A 43 24.73 5.57 19.54
N ILE A 44 25.17 4.32 19.54
CA ILE A 44 25.83 3.70 18.39
C ILE A 44 24.81 3.41 17.29
N VAL A 45 23.63 2.88 17.64
CA VAL A 45 22.56 2.65 16.65
C VAL A 45 22.09 3.97 16.03
N ALA A 46 21.93 5.02 16.84
CA ALA A 46 21.62 6.37 16.35
C ALA A 46 22.71 6.90 15.41
N HIS A 47 23.99 6.66 15.71
CA HIS A 47 25.10 7.02 14.82
C HIS A 47 25.03 6.27 13.48
N ILE A 48 24.77 4.96 13.48
CA ILE A 48 24.62 4.18 12.23
C ILE A 48 23.51 4.78 11.36
N ILE A 49 22.36 5.10 11.95
CA ILE A 49 21.23 5.68 11.22
C ILE A 49 21.59 7.06 10.66
N GLN A 50 22.03 7.99 11.53
CA GLN A 50 22.11 9.40 11.17
C GLN A 50 23.41 9.79 10.45
N LYS A 51 24.51 9.10 10.75
CA LYS A 51 25.85 9.48 10.27
C LYS A 51 26.42 8.53 9.22
N ILE A 52 25.86 7.33 9.08
CA ILE A 52 26.27 6.37 8.05
C ILE A 52 25.14 6.19 7.03
N LEU A 53 24.00 5.62 7.44
CA LEU A 53 22.89 5.29 6.54
C LEU A 53 22.30 6.53 5.86
N LEU A 54 22.11 7.62 6.60
CA LEU A 54 21.56 8.88 6.08
C LEU A 54 22.65 9.88 5.67
N SER A 55 23.89 9.43 5.48
CA SER A 55 24.97 10.29 4.99
C SER A 55 24.85 10.52 3.49
N GLY A 56 25.12 11.76 3.06
CA GLY A 56 25.21 12.12 1.64
C GLY A 56 26.55 11.79 0.98
N SER A 57 27.58 11.42 1.76
CA SER A 57 28.95 11.18 1.26
C SER A 57 29.32 9.71 1.11
N GLU A 58 28.54 8.80 1.68
CA GLU A 58 28.88 7.38 1.70
C GLU A 58 28.55 6.66 0.38
N THR A 59 29.33 5.62 0.09
CA THR A 59 29.07 4.78 -1.08
C THR A 59 27.86 3.88 -0.86
N VAL A 60 27.17 3.53 -1.95
CA VAL A 60 25.97 2.67 -1.90
C VAL A 60 26.23 1.34 -1.19
N ASP A 61 27.44 0.79 -1.28
CA ASP A 61 27.79 -0.47 -0.62
C ASP A 61 27.91 -0.31 0.90
N VAL A 62 28.50 0.78 1.39
CA VAL A 62 28.54 1.09 2.83
C VAL A 62 27.12 1.27 3.38
N LEU A 63 26.23 1.94 2.63
CA LEU A 63 24.83 2.12 3.03
C LEU A 63 24.08 0.78 3.13
N LYS A 64 24.32 -0.15 2.19
CA LYS A 64 23.76 -1.51 2.24
C LYS A 64 24.26 -2.29 3.44
N GLU A 65 25.56 -2.24 3.72
CA GLU A 65 26.14 -2.88 4.92
C GLU A 65 25.54 -2.31 6.20
N ALA A 66 25.41 -0.98 6.31
CA ALA A 66 24.77 -0.33 7.44
C ALA A 66 23.30 -0.77 7.61
N TYR A 67 22.54 -0.84 6.51
CA TYR A 67 21.18 -1.37 6.52
C TYR A 67 21.14 -2.84 6.96
N MET A 68 22.02 -3.70 6.44
CA MET A 68 22.08 -5.12 6.83
C MET A 68 22.40 -5.28 8.32
N LEU A 69 23.29 -4.46 8.87
CA LEU A 69 23.57 -4.41 10.30
C LEU A 69 22.33 -4.02 11.11
N LEU A 70 21.60 -2.96 10.71
CA LEU A 70 20.35 -2.56 11.37
C LEU A 70 19.31 -3.67 11.35
N MET A 71 19.17 -4.38 10.22
CA MET A 71 18.27 -5.53 10.10
C MET A 71 18.71 -6.69 11.00
N LYS A 72 20.02 -6.98 11.09
CA LYS A 72 20.56 -7.98 12.02
C LYS A 72 20.28 -7.61 13.47
N ILE A 73 20.47 -6.34 13.84
CA ILE A 73 20.14 -5.85 15.18
C ILE A 73 18.66 -6.04 15.46
N GLN A 74 17.78 -5.63 14.55
CA GLN A 74 16.33 -5.78 14.70
C GLN A 74 15.91 -7.25 14.83
N GLN A 75 16.52 -8.16 14.07
CA GLN A 75 16.22 -9.59 14.13
C GLN A 75 16.63 -10.22 15.47
N LEU A 76 17.79 -9.84 16.02
CA LEU A 76 18.33 -10.40 17.26
C LEU A 76 17.77 -9.72 18.51
N HIS A 77 17.55 -8.41 18.42
CA HIS A 77 17.12 -7.52 19.49
C HIS A 77 15.99 -6.60 18.99
N PRO A 78 14.77 -7.13 18.79
CA PRO A 78 13.66 -6.35 18.25
C PRO A 78 13.39 -5.09 19.07
N ALA A 79 13.34 -3.94 18.38
CA ALA A 79 13.04 -2.68 19.02
C ALA A 79 11.62 -2.65 19.59
N ASN A 80 11.46 -1.92 20.70
CA ASN A 80 10.16 -1.53 21.26
C ASN A 80 10.14 -0.02 21.48
N ALA A 81 9.02 0.52 21.97
CA ALA A 81 8.83 1.96 22.18
C ALA A 81 9.92 2.66 23.01
N LYS A 82 10.69 1.93 23.84
CA LYS A 82 11.78 2.50 24.65
C LYS A 82 13.15 2.45 23.98
N THR A 83 13.33 1.61 22.96
CA THR A 83 14.63 1.28 22.38
C THR A 83 14.72 1.58 20.88
N VAL A 84 13.65 2.08 20.28
CA VAL A 84 13.66 2.56 18.90
C VAL A 84 14.50 3.84 18.80
N GLU A 85 15.39 3.90 17.81
CA GLU A 85 16.37 4.99 17.64
C GLU A 85 16.06 5.93 16.46
N TRP A 86 14.87 5.79 15.90
CA TRP A 86 14.29 6.76 14.97
C TRP A 86 12.99 7.30 15.56
N ASP A 87 12.66 8.53 15.23
CA ASP A 87 11.40 9.17 15.59
C ASP A 87 10.68 9.69 14.35
N TRP A 88 9.45 10.18 14.53
CA TRP A 88 8.66 10.71 13.43
C TRP A 88 9.31 11.93 12.78
N LYS A 89 9.99 12.77 13.57
CA LYS A 89 10.66 13.97 13.08
C LYS A 89 11.77 13.61 12.08
N LEU A 90 12.58 12.60 12.38
CA LEU A 90 13.60 12.10 11.48
C LEU A 90 12.97 11.50 10.21
N LEU A 91 11.91 10.72 10.34
CA LEU A 91 11.22 10.16 9.17
C LEU A 91 10.67 11.24 8.26
N THR A 92 10.01 12.27 8.81
CA THR A 92 9.51 13.41 8.06
C THR A 92 10.64 14.12 7.32
N TYR A 93 11.74 14.41 8.00
CA TYR A 93 12.92 15.03 7.38
C TYR A 93 13.43 14.23 6.17
N VAL A 94 13.54 12.89 6.32
CA VAL A 94 14.02 12.01 5.24
C VAL A 94 13.04 11.91 4.08
N MET A 95 11.73 12.04 4.32
CA MET A 95 10.70 11.93 3.29
C MET A 95 10.37 13.25 2.57
N GLU A 96 10.66 14.38 3.20
CA GLU A 96 10.53 15.72 2.64
C GLU A 96 11.71 16.11 1.73
N GLU A 97 11.59 17.26 1.05
CA GLU A 97 12.43 17.66 -0.10
C GLU A 97 13.93 17.61 0.18
N GLU A 98 14.35 18.09 1.36
CA GLU A 98 15.75 18.06 1.79
C GLU A 98 16.28 16.61 1.87
N GLY A 99 15.47 15.69 2.39
CA GLY A 99 15.82 14.27 2.54
C GLY A 99 15.72 13.45 1.25
N GLN A 100 15.05 13.94 0.20
CA GLN A 100 14.85 13.17 -1.05
C GLN A 100 16.15 12.87 -1.78
N THR A 101 17.16 13.71 -1.59
CA THR A 101 18.49 13.56 -2.19
C THR A 101 19.37 12.53 -1.47
N LEU A 102 18.96 12.07 -0.28
CA LEU A 102 19.77 11.16 0.52
C LEU A 102 19.81 9.76 -0.12
N PRO A 103 21.01 9.23 -0.43
CA PRO A 103 21.15 7.93 -1.10
C PRO A 103 20.58 6.77 -0.26
N GLY A 104 20.62 6.88 1.07
CA GLY A 104 20.09 5.87 1.99
C GLY A 104 18.60 5.99 2.32
N ARG A 105 17.87 6.96 1.74
CA ARG A 105 16.45 7.22 2.04
C ARG A 105 15.57 5.98 1.96
N VAL A 106 15.68 5.20 0.88
CA VAL A 106 14.84 3.99 0.70
C VAL A 106 15.19 2.90 1.71
N LEU A 107 16.48 2.73 2.01
CA LEU A 107 16.94 1.75 3.01
C LEU A 107 16.44 2.13 4.41
N PHE A 108 16.48 3.42 4.74
CA PHE A 108 15.95 3.93 6.00
C PHE A 108 14.43 3.73 6.11
N LEU A 109 13.66 4.10 5.07
CA LEU A 109 12.22 3.87 5.06
C LEU A 109 11.90 2.38 5.23
N ARG A 110 12.61 1.50 4.53
CA ARG A 110 12.44 0.05 4.67
C ARG A 110 12.76 -0.44 6.08
N TYR A 111 13.81 0.08 6.71
CA TYR A 111 14.14 -0.23 8.11
C TYR A 111 13.05 0.22 9.09
N VAL A 112 12.50 1.43 8.89
CA VAL A 112 11.37 1.95 9.68
C VAL A 112 10.14 1.04 9.55
N VAL A 113 9.75 0.69 8.33
CA VAL A 113 8.60 -0.20 8.08
C VAL A 113 8.83 -1.57 8.69
N GLN A 114 10.01 -2.18 8.52
CA GLN A 114 10.33 -3.45 9.16
C GLN A 114 10.24 -3.36 10.69
N THR A 115 10.76 -2.28 11.28
CA THR A 115 10.70 -2.06 12.73
C THR A 115 9.26 -2.05 13.23
N LEU A 116 8.37 -1.36 12.51
CA LEU A 116 6.93 -1.29 12.83
C LEU A 116 6.27 -2.67 12.71
N GLU A 117 6.57 -3.42 11.66
CA GLU A 117 6.00 -4.75 11.42
C GLU A 117 6.43 -5.77 12.48
N ASP A 118 7.73 -5.84 12.76
CA ASP A 118 8.28 -6.80 13.70
C ASP A 118 7.74 -6.54 15.11
N ASP A 119 7.71 -5.28 15.53
CA ASP A 119 7.13 -4.86 16.81
C ASP A 119 5.63 -5.20 16.90
N PHE A 120 4.86 -4.89 15.84
CA PHE A 120 3.43 -5.20 15.79
C PHE A 120 3.18 -6.72 15.87
N GLN A 121 3.89 -7.51 15.06
CA GLN A 121 3.75 -8.96 15.01
C GLN A 121 4.22 -9.63 16.31
N GLN A 122 5.30 -9.15 16.90
CA GLN A 122 5.81 -9.67 18.16
C GLN A 122 4.84 -9.38 19.31
N THR A 123 4.31 -8.15 19.37
CA THR A 123 3.31 -7.76 20.37
C THR A 123 2.02 -8.56 20.18
N LEU A 124 1.55 -8.73 18.94
CA LEU A 124 0.38 -9.57 18.64
C LEU A 124 0.54 -11.02 19.11
N ARG A 125 1.75 -11.60 18.95
CA ARG A 125 2.03 -12.99 19.35
C ARG A 125 2.19 -13.16 20.85
N ARG A 126 2.85 -12.23 21.54
CA ARG A 126 3.26 -12.38 22.94
C ARG A 126 2.35 -11.67 23.94
N GLN A 127 1.75 -10.55 23.53
CA GLN A 127 1.07 -9.62 24.43
C GLN A 127 -0.17 -9.02 23.73
N ARG A 128 -1.12 -9.87 23.34
CA ARG A 128 -2.35 -9.45 22.61
C ARG A 128 -3.05 -8.24 23.23
N GLN A 129 -3.09 -8.16 24.58
CA GLN A 129 -3.75 -7.07 25.31
C GLN A 129 -2.96 -5.74 25.27
N HIS A 130 -1.70 -5.77 24.85
CA HIS A 130 -0.78 -4.61 24.82
C HIS A 130 -0.49 -4.09 23.42
N LEU A 131 -1.25 -4.47 22.38
CA LEU A 131 -1.08 -3.91 21.02
C LEU A 131 -1.10 -2.38 21.00
N GLN A 132 -1.82 -1.76 21.95
CA GLN A 132 -1.90 -0.30 22.09
C GLN A 132 -0.62 0.36 22.63
N GLN A 133 0.39 -0.43 22.97
CA GLN A 133 1.71 -0.01 23.46
C GLN A 133 2.82 -0.30 22.45
N SER A 134 2.49 -0.90 21.30
CA SER A 134 3.43 -1.16 20.22
C SER A 134 3.91 0.16 19.61
N ILE A 135 5.14 0.19 19.08
CA ILE A 135 5.65 1.29 18.25
C ILE A 135 4.66 1.58 17.13
N ALA A 136 4.17 0.53 16.46
CA ALA A 136 3.23 0.67 15.36
C ALA A 136 1.95 1.42 15.74
N ASN A 137 1.36 1.10 16.88
CA ASN A 137 0.19 1.84 17.35
C ASN A 137 0.54 3.25 17.80
N MET A 138 1.68 3.45 18.48
CA MET A 138 2.10 4.78 18.92
C MET A 138 2.37 5.75 17.78
N VAL A 139 2.76 5.23 16.60
CA VAL A 139 3.16 6.03 15.43
C VAL A 139 2.04 6.12 14.38
N LEU A 140 1.27 5.05 14.17
CA LEU A 140 0.31 4.94 13.05
C LEU A 140 -1.15 4.79 13.46
N SER A 141 -1.48 4.90 14.76
CA SER A 141 -2.87 4.92 15.21
C SER A 141 -3.60 6.14 14.64
N CYS A 142 -4.77 5.91 14.06
CA CYS A 142 -5.63 6.97 13.54
C CYS A 142 -6.28 7.78 14.67
N ASP A 143 -6.40 7.19 15.86
CA ASP A 143 -6.95 7.86 17.04
C ASP A 143 -5.90 8.73 17.74
N LYS A 144 -4.65 8.28 17.80
CA LYS A 144 -3.57 8.96 18.53
C LYS A 144 -2.73 9.89 17.67
N GLN A 145 -2.44 9.48 16.43
CA GLN A 145 -1.53 10.16 15.52
C GLN A 145 -2.12 10.34 14.10
N PRO A 146 -3.28 10.99 13.95
CA PRO A 146 -3.90 11.19 12.63
C PRO A 146 -3.03 12.00 11.67
N HIS A 147 -2.19 12.91 12.19
CA HIS A 147 -1.27 13.69 11.35
C HIS A 147 -0.17 12.84 10.72
N ASN A 148 0.39 11.87 11.44
CA ASN A 148 1.38 10.93 10.91
C ASN A 148 0.79 10.15 9.72
N VAL A 149 -0.42 9.63 9.90
CA VAL A 149 -1.13 8.89 8.84
C VAL A 149 -1.38 9.80 7.62
N ARG A 150 -1.77 11.06 7.84
CA ARG A 150 -1.92 12.05 6.77
C ARG A 150 -0.62 12.32 6.03
N ASP A 151 0.51 12.36 6.73
CA ASP A 151 1.81 12.57 6.10
C ASP A 151 2.23 11.37 5.25
N VAL A 152 1.97 10.14 5.70
CA VAL A 152 2.16 8.92 4.87
C VAL A 152 1.35 9.00 3.58
N ILE A 153 0.09 9.44 3.65
CA ILE A 153 -0.78 9.62 2.47
C ILE A 153 -0.17 10.65 1.51
N LYS A 154 0.28 11.80 2.01
CA LYS A 154 0.92 12.84 1.19
C LYS A 154 2.18 12.31 0.51
N TRP A 155 3.05 11.63 1.24
CA TRP A 155 4.27 11.06 0.69
C TRP A 155 3.97 9.99 -0.36
N LEU A 156 2.92 9.19 -0.17
CA LEU A 156 2.49 8.18 -1.12
C LEU A 156 2.03 8.81 -2.43
N VAL A 157 1.16 9.82 -2.35
CA VAL A 157 0.69 10.53 -3.55
C VAL A 157 1.85 11.22 -4.25
N LYS A 158 2.74 11.91 -3.53
CA LYS A 158 3.96 12.51 -4.12
C LYS A 158 4.85 11.48 -4.82
N ALA A 159 5.00 10.28 -4.25
CA ALA A 159 5.81 9.21 -4.83
C ALA A 159 5.17 8.61 -6.09
N VAL A 160 3.84 8.46 -6.10
CA VAL A 160 3.07 7.97 -7.24
C VAL A 160 3.05 8.98 -8.39
N THR A 161 2.98 10.28 -8.10
CA THR A 161 2.91 11.34 -9.12
C THR A 161 4.27 11.80 -9.64
N ALA A 162 5.37 11.22 -9.18
CA ALA A 162 6.70 11.61 -9.65
C ALA A 162 6.92 11.19 -11.11
N ASP A 163 7.34 12.14 -11.97
CA ASP A 163 7.48 12.06 -13.45
C ASP A 163 8.30 10.89 -14.01
N GLY A 164 8.95 10.10 -13.15
CA GLY A 164 9.73 8.94 -13.55
C GLY A 164 8.91 7.71 -13.91
N LEU A 165 7.69 7.53 -13.38
CA LEU A 165 7.05 6.20 -13.35
C LEU A 165 6.20 5.83 -14.58
N THR A 166 5.81 6.80 -15.41
CA THR A 166 4.71 6.61 -16.37
C THR A 166 5.09 6.54 -17.84
N GLN A 167 6.37 6.55 -18.20
CA GLN A 167 6.76 6.25 -19.59
C GLN A 167 6.58 4.76 -19.91
N PRO A 168 5.71 4.39 -20.87
CA PRO A 168 5.63 3.02 -21.38
C PRO A 168 6.94 2.64 -22.08
N PRO A 169 7.32 1.36 -22.13
CA PRO A 169 8.42 0.91 -22.98
C PRO A 169 7.96 1.05 -24.44
N ASN A 170 8.32 2.17 -25.08
CA ASN A 170 8.09 2.30 -26.52
C ASN A 170 8.93 1.24 -27.24
N GLY A 171 8.23 0.25 -27.79
CA GLY A 171 8.74 -0.63 -28.82
C GLY A 171 9.08 0.19 -30.06
N ASN A 172 10.35 0.18 -30.43
CA ASN A 172 10.82 0.13 -31.81
C ASN A 172 12.36 0.03 -31.80
N GLN A 173 12.84 -1.18 -31.50
CA GLN A 173 14.08 -1.63 -32.11
C GLN A 173 13.72 -2.13 -33.51
N MET A 174 13.78 -1.24 -34.51
CA MET A 174 13.90 -1.68 -35.89
C MET A 174 14.97 -0.83 -36.58
N SER A 175 15.93 -1.58 -37.09
CA SER A 175 17.09 -1.22 -37.88
C SER A 175 16.81 -0.16 -38.95
N SER A 176 17.69 0.83 -39.07
CA SER A 176 18.04 1.46 -40.34
C SER A 176 19.44 2.07 -40.22
N GLY A 177 20.41 1.43 -40.89
CA GLY A 177 21.75 1.97 -41.05
C GLY A 177 21.77 3.10 -42.08
N THR A 178 22.65 4.08 -41.88
CA THR A 178 23.65 4.62 -42.84
C THR A 178 24.39 5.73 -42.09
N GLY A 179 25.73 5.66 -42.08
CA GLY A 179 26.58 6.46 -41.20
C GLY A 179 26.68 7.94 -41.56
N ILE A 180 27.19 8.73 -40.60
CA ILE A 180 28.25 9.73 -40.74
C ILE A 180 28.71 10.12 -39.33
N LEU A 181 30.02 10.08 -39.14
CA LEU A 181 30.76 10.48 -37.94
C LEU A 181 30.56 11.96 -37.63
N ARG A 182 30.11 12.33 -36.42
CA ARG A 182 30.53 13.56 -35.74
C ARG A 182 30.58 13.37 -34.21
N ALA A 183 31.75 13.65 -33.67
CA ALA A 183 32.07 13.70 -32.26
C ALA A 183 31.61 15.02 -31.62
N GLY A 184 31.34 14.98 -30.31
CA GLY A 184 31.33 16.15 -29.43
C GLY A 184 30.00 16.34 -28.68
N GLY A 185 29.95 15.88 -27.42
CA GLY A 185 28.86 16.18 -26.50
C GLY A 185 28.70 15.12 -25.40
N SER A 186 29.54 15.19 -24.37
CA SER A 186 29.45 14.34 -23.19
C SER A 186 28.22 14.71 -22.35
N HIS A 187 27.06 14.17 -22.69
CA HIS A 187 25.93 14.06 -21.75
C HIS A 187 26.04 12.70 -21.03
N PRO A 188 26.00 12.65 -19.69
CA PRO A 188 25.92 11.37 -19.00
C PRO A 188 24.61 10.67 -19.41
N PRO A 189 24.60 9.33 -19.54
CA PRO A 189 23.39 8.61 -19.85
C PRO A 189 22.39 8.86 -18.71
N SER A 190 21.24 9.43 -19.07
CA SER A 190 20.11 9.61 -18.17
C SER A 190 19.82 8.27 -17.48
N GLN A 191 19.57 8.31 -16.17
CA GLN A 191 19.25 7.17 -15.30
C GLN A 191 17.73 7.01 -15.07
N PRO A 192 16.85 6.93 -16.11
CA PRO A 192 15.42 6.82 -15.86
C PRO A 192 15.04 5.45 -15.27
N ASN A 193 15.85 4.40 -15.47
CA ASN A 193 15.50 3.05 -15.02
C ASN A 193 15.75 2.81 -13.52
N LEU A 194 16.77 3.46 -12.93
CA LEU A 194 17.11 3.29 -11.51
C LEU A 194 16.15 4.09 -10.60
N THR A 195 15.75 5.28 -11.05
CA THR A 195 14.78 6.15 -10.37
C THR A 195 13.37 5.56 -10.37
N LYS A 196 12.95 4.92 -11.48
CA LYS A 196 11.68 4.17 -11.58
C LYS A 196 11.57 3.07 -10.52
N ASN A 197 12.61 2.24 -10.36
CA ASN A 197 12.60 1.14 -9.39
C ASN A 197 12.55 1.66 -7.94
N THR A 198 13.29 2.74 -7.68
CA THR A 198 13.38 3.37 -6.35
C THR A 198 12.02 3.92 -5.87
N ASN A 199 11.29 4.62 -6.73
CA ASN A 199 9.98 5.16 -6.37
C ASN A 199 8.93 4.07 -6.15
N GLN A 200 8.96 2.98 -6.93
CA GLN A 200 8.08 1.82 -6.69
C GLN A 200 8.33 1.21 -5.31
N LEU A 201 9.59 1.08 -4.88
CA LEU A 201 9.90 0.60 -3.53
C LEU A 201 9.35 1.54 -2.46
N ILE A 202 9.47 2.86 -2.63
CA ILE A 202 8.90 3.84 -1.70
C ILE A 202 7.37 3.70 -1.63
N VAL A 203 6.70 3.60 -2.78
CA VAL A 203 5.25 3.38 -2.85
C VAL A 203 4.85 2.13 -2.07
N CYS A 204 5.53 0.99 -2.29
CA CYS A 204 5.26 -0.24 -1.56
C CYS A 204 5.45 -0.08 -0.04
N GLN A 205 6.53 0.57 0.39
CA GLN A 205 6.76 0.79 1.83
C GLN A 205 5.68 1.69 2.46
N LEU A 206 5.22 2.74 1.77
CA LEU A 206 4.17 3.62 2.28
C LEU A 206 2.79 2.95 2.29
N GLN A 207 2.48 2.15 1.26
CA GLN A 207 1.27 1.32 1.24
C GLN A 207 1.27 0.31 2.40
N ARG A 208 2.45 -0.24 2.71
CA ARG A 208 2.63 -1.13 3.86
C ARG A 208 2.37 -0.42 5.18
N MET A 209 2.86 0.81 5.36
CA MET A 209 2.55 1.63 6.54
C MET A 209 1.05 1.88 6.69
N LEU A 210 0.34 2.19 5.59
CA LEU A 210 -1.11 2.38 5.64
C LEU A 210 -1.87 1.08 5.97
N SER A 211 -1.37 -0.06 5.48
CA SER A 211 -1.89 -1.38 5.85
C SER A 211 -1.76 -1.64 7.35
N ILE A 212 -0.61 -1.30 7.95
CA ILE A 212 -0.39 -1.36 9.39
C ILE A 212 -1.33 -0.37 10.11
N ALA A 213 -1.47 0.86 9.63
CA ALA A 213 -2.34 1.89 10.22
C ALA A 213 -3.81 1.46 10.35
N VAL A 214 -4.31 0.67 9.39
CA VAL A 214 -5.66 0.07 9.45
C VAL A 214 -5.79 -0.94 10.60
N GLU A 215 -4.73 -1.65 10.93
CA GLU A 215 -4.76 -2.83 11.81
C GLU A 215 -4.28 -2.56 13.25
N VAL A 216 -3.58 -1.45 13.48
CA VAL A 216 -3.01 -1.13 14.81
C VAL A 216 -4.04 -0.69 15.83
N ASP A 217 -5.18 -0.14 15.41
CA ASP A 217 -6.28 0.22 16.29
C ASP A 217 -7.25 -0.95 16.50
N ARG A 218 -8.18 -0.81 17.44
CA ARG A 218 -9.08 -1.91 17.82
C ARG A 218 -10.05 -2.31 16.70
N THR A 219 -10.45 -1.35 15.87
CA THR A 219 -11.54 -1.52 14.90
C THR A 219 -11.05 -1.16 13.49
N PRO A 220 -10.62 -2.14 12.68
CA PRO A 220 -10.12 -1.89 11.33
C PRO A 220 -11.08 -1.12 10.44
N THR A 221 -12.39 -1.33 10.63
CA THR A 221 -13.43 -0.60 9.88
C THR A 221 -13.47 0.89 10.21
N CYS A 222 -13.22 1.27 11.47
CA CYS A 222 -13.16 2.68 11.85
C CYS A 222 -11.90 3.33 11.29
N SER A 223 -10.75 2.67 11.45
CA SER A 223 -9.47 3.18 10.94
C SER A 223 -9.49 3.29 9.41
N SER A 224 -9.98 2.28 8.68
CA SER A 224 -10.07 2.34 7.22
C SER A 224 -11.02 3.45 6.73
N ASN A 225 -12.14 3.70 7.41
CA ASN A 225 -13.01 4.84 7.10
C ASN A 225 -12.27 6.17 7.28
N LYS A 226 -11.64 6.39 8.44
CA LYS A 226 -10.89 7.63 8.73
C LYS A 226 -9.76 7.87 7.74
N ILE A 227 -9.00 6.82 7.44
CA ILE A 227 -7.91 6.89 6.45
C ILE A 227 -8.48 7.23 5.08
N ALA A 228 -9.53 6.54 4.64
CA ALA A 228 -10.13 6.80 3.33
C ALA A 228 -10.67 8.24 3.20
N GLU A 229 -11.30 8.78 4.24
CA GLU A 229 -11.73 10.18 4.30
C GLU A 229 -10.54 11.14 4.17
N MET A 230 -9.43 10.88 4.87
CA MET A 230 -8.21 11.67 4.73
C MET A 230 -7.58 11.55 3.34
N MET A 231 -7.66 10.37 2.72
CA MET A 231 -7.08 10.09 1.40
C MET A 231 -7.87 10.70 0.26
N PHE A 232 -9.19 10.85 0.40
CA PHE A 232 -10.09 11.20 -0.68
C PHE A 232 -9.61 12.43 -1.49
N GLY A 233 -9.33 13.55 -0.80
CA GLY A 233 -8.84 14.76 -1.47
C GLY A 233 -7.55 14.53 -2.25
N PHE A 234 -6.57 13.83 -1.65
CA PHE A 234 -5.29 13.56 -2.30
C PHE A 234 -5.41 12.63 -3.52
N VAL A 235 -6.35 11.69 -3.51
CA VAL A 235 -6.58 10.80 -4.67
C VAL A 235 -7.18 11.55 -5.84
N LEU A 236 -8.07 12.53 -5.58
CA LEU A 236 -8.61 13.40 -6.63
C LEU A 236 -7.53 14.26 -7.29
N ASP A 237 -6.46 14.58 -6.55
CA ASP A 237 -5.34 15.38 -7.04
C ASP A 237 -4.34 14.58 -7.90
N ILE A 238 -4.48 13.25 -8.02
CA ILE A 238 -3.61 12.43 -8.88
C ILE A 238 -4.02 12.64 -10.35
N PRO A 239 -3.18 13.27 -11.19
CA PRO A 239 -3.61 13.74 -12.52
C PRO A 239 -3.70 12.63 -13.57
N GLU A 240 -2.76 11.69 -13.58
CA GLU A 240 -2.69 10.66 -14.63
C GLU A 240 -3.42 9.37 -14.23
N ARG A 241 -4.08 8.75 -15.21
CA ARG A 241 -4.74 7.45 -15.00
C ARG A 241 -3.77 6.35 -14.57
N SER A 242 -2.61 6.26 -15.20
CA SER A 242 -1.56 5.27 -14.86
C SER A 242 -1.06 5.44 -13.43
N GLN A 243 -1.01 6.67 -12.92
CA GLN A 243 -0.67 6.97 -11.54
C GLN A 243 -1.77 6.49 -10.58
N ARG A 244 -3.05 6.74 -10.90
CA ARG A 244 -4.19 6.24 -10.11
C ARG A 244 -4.26 4.72 -10.11
N GLU A 245 -4.03 4.10 -11.26
CA GLU A 245 -3.92 2.65 -11.39
C GLU A 245 -2.80 2.12 -10.50
N MET A 246 -1.59 2.71 -10.56
CA MET A 246 -0.48 2.34 -9.66
C MET A 246 -0.86 2.50 -8.19
N PHE A 247 -1.52 3.61 -7.84
CA PHE A 247 -1.98 3.85 -6.48
C PHE A 247 -2.90 2.72 -5.99
N PHE A 248 -3.95 2.37 -6.75
CA PHE A 248 -4.91 1.34 -6.33
C PHE A 248 -4.37 -0.10 -6.43
N THR A 249 -3.52 -0.39 -7.41
CA THR A 249 -2.92 -1.72 -7.57
C THR A 249 -1.90 -2.04 -6.49
N THR A 250 -1.23 -1.02 -5.93
CA THR A 250 -0.25 -1.19 -4.85
C THR A 250 -0.84 -1.14 -3.44
N MET A 251 -2.14 -0.84 -3.27
CA MET A 251 -2.77 -0.86 -1.94
C MET A 251 -2.83 -2.28 -1.37
N GLU A 252 -2.07 -2.54 -0.31
CA GLU A 252 -2.05 -3.84 0.37
C GLU A 252 -3.31 -4.11 1.20
N SER A 253 -3.92 -3.08 1.78
CA SER A 253 -5.14 -3.25 2.57
C SER A 253 -6.36 -3.24 1.66
N HIS A 254 -6.92 -4.43 1.39
CA HIS A 254 -8.17 -4.56 0.63
C HIS A 254 -9.34 -3.82 1.28
N LEU A 255 -9.41 -3.79 2.62
CA LEU A 255 -10.43 -3.03 3.33
C LEU A 255 -10.28 -1.52 3.07
N LEU A 256 -9.06 -0.99 3.13
CA LEU A 256 -8.82 0.42 2.83
C LEU A 256 -9.11 0.73 1.36
N ARG A 257 -8.69 -0.14 0.43
CA ARG A 257 -8.98 0.01 -1.00
C ARG A 257 -10.48 0.05 -1.26
N CYS A 258 -11.26 -0.83 -0.64
CA CYS A 258 -12.73 -0.75 -0.70
C CYS A 258 -13.25 0.60 -0.20
N LYS A 259 -12.75 1.11 0.93
CA LYS A 259 -13.24 2.35 1.54
C LYS A 259 -12.90 3.59 0.72
N VAL A 260 -11.70 3.67 0.16
CA VAL A 260 -11.33 4.76 -0.75
C VAL A 260 -12.22 4.73 -1.99
N LEU A 261 -12.40 3.56 -2.61
CA LEU A 261 -13.26 3.42 -3.79
C LEU A 261 -14.74 3.69 -3.47
N GLU A 262 -15.24 3.24 -2.31
CA GLU A 262 -16.61 3.53 -1.85
C GLU A 262 -16.85 5.04 -1.77
N ILE A 263 -15.95 5.81 -1.15
CA ILE A 263 -16.08 7.27 -1.07
C ILE A 263 -16.07 7.89 -2.47
N ILE A 264 -15.16 7.47 -3.35
CA ILE A 264 -15.11 7.96 -4.73
C ILE A 264 -16.44 7.71 -5.44
N PHE A 265 -16.98 6.48 -5.38
CA PHE A 265 -18.24 6.15 -6.02
C PHE A 265 -19.44 6.89 -5.43
N LEU A 266 -19.47 7.10 -4.10
CA LEU A 266 -20.52 7.88 -3.46
C LEU A 266 -20.52 9.33 -3.95
N HIS A 267 -19.35 9.94 -4.14
CA HIS A 267 -19.21 11.29 -4.70
C HIS A 267 -19.44 11.36 -6.22
N SER A 268 -19.30 10.23 -6.92
CA SER A 268 -19.61 10.07 -8.34
C SER A 268 -21.11 9.93 -8.67
N CYS A 269 -21.95 9.68 -7.66
CA CYS A 269 -23.38 9.47 -7.84
C CYS A 269 -24.17 10.78 -7.68
N GLU A 270 -25.10 11.06 -8.59
CA GLU A 270 -26.02 12.20 -8.46
C GLU A 270 -26.94 12.07 -7.24
N THR A 271 -27.42 10.85 -7.00
CA THR A 271 -28.19 10.49 -5.81
C THR A 271 -27.35 9.54 -4.95
N PRO A 272 -26.88 9.97 -3.77
CA PRO A 272 -26.09 9.09 -2.91
C PRO A 272 -26.97 7.98 -2.31
N THR A 273 -26.44 6.76 -2.29
CA THR A 273 -27.08 5.64 -1.58
C THR A 273 -26.76 5.67 -0.08
N ARG A 274 -27.66 5.14 0.74
CA ARG A 274 -27.45 4.90 2.18
C ARG A 274 -27.09 3.44 2.50
N LEU A 275 -26.95 2.61 1.46
CA LEU A 275 -26.51 1.23 1.64
C LEU A 275 -25.08 1.23 2.20
N PRO A 276 -24.77 0.35 3.14
CA PRO A 276 -23.40 0.19 3.61
C PRO A 276 -22.58 -0.58 2.57
N LEU A 277 -21.24 -0.52 2.62
CA LEU A 277 -20.34 -1.29 1.72
C LEU A 277 -20.75 -2.76 1.56
N SER A 278 -21.43 -3.09 0.47
CA SER A 278 -22.04 -4.40 0.19
C SER A 278 -22.18 -4.64 -1.31
N LEU A 279 -22.56 -5.86 -1.69
CA LEU A 279 -22.79 -6.20 -3.09
C LEU A 279 -23.96 -5.40 -3.71
N ALA A 280 -25.04 -5.15 -2.96
CA ALA A 280 -26.13 -4.29 -3.42
C ALA A 280 -25.67 -2.84 -3.66
N GLN A 281 -24.75 -2.33 -2.84
CA GLN A 281 -24.16 -1.00 -3.06
C GLN A 281 -23.27 -0.99 -4.31
N ALA A 282 -22.49 -2.06 -4.55
CA ALA A 282 -21.71 -2.19 -5.77
C ALA A 282 -22.60 -2.26 -7.03
N LEU A 283 -23.71 -3.00 -6.99
CA LEU A 283 -24.72 -3.01 -8.06
C LEU A 283 -25.34 -1.63 -8.28
N TYR A 284 -25.60 -0.89 -7.21
CA TYR A 284 -26.09 0.48 -7.29
C TYR A 284 -25.09 1.39 -8.02
N PHE A 285 -23.79 1.29 -7.71
CA PHE A 285 -22.77 2.11 -8.36
C PHE A 285 -22.68 1.90 -9.87
N LEU A 286 -22.89 0.67 -10.37
CA LEU A 286 -22.88 0.39 -11.83
C LEU A 286 -23.77 1.38 -12.60
N ASN A 287 -25.00 1.57 -12.13
CA ASN A 287 -26.01 2.32 -12.87
C ASN A 287 -26.13 3.78 -12.46
N ASN A 288 -25.54 4.19 -11.33
CA ASN A 288 -25.72 5.53 -10.77
C ASN A 288 -24.42 6.34 -10.67
N SER A 289 -23.25 5.73 -10.85
CA SER A 289 -21.97 6.46 -10.82
C SER A 289 -21.56 6.97 -12.20
N THR A 290 -20.78 8.05 -12.21
CA THR A 290 -20.05 8.56 -13.38
C THR A 290 -18.58 8.81 -12.99
N SER A 291 -17.70 9.12 -13.94
CA SER A 291 -16.31 9.40 -13.57
C SER A 291 -16.17 10.74 -12.86
N LEU A 292 -15.72 10.69 -11.61
CA LEU A 292 -15.33 11.87 -10.82
C LEU A 292 -13.91 12.34 -11.15
N LEU A 293 -13.06 11.43 -11.61
CA LEU A 293 -11.65 11.65 -11.85
C LEU A 293 -11.46 12.21 -13.26
N LYS A 294 -11.07 13.49 -13.34
CA LYS A 294 -10.83 14.16 -14.63
C LYS A 294 -9.48 13.70 -15.17
N CYS A 295 -9.48 13.13 -16.38
CA CYS A 295 -8.24 12.89 -17.10
C CYS A 295 -7.80 14.21 -17.77
N GLN A 296 -6.57 14.67 -17.53
CA GLN A 296 -6.06 15.93 -18.11
C GLN A 296 -5.70 15.82 -19.60
N SER A 297 -5.68 14.62 -20.18
CA SER A 297 -5.41 14.40 -21.60
C SER A 297 -6.70 14.35 -22.41
N ASP A 298 -6.71 14.95 -23.60
CA ASP A 298 -7.75 14.82 -24.64
C ASP A 298 -7.91 13.36 -25.07
N LYS A 299 -8.68 12.62 -24.29
CA LYS A 299 -8.92 11.18 -24.47
C LYS A 299 -10.36 10.95 -24.87
N SER A 300 -10.56 9.97 -25.76
CA SER A 300 -11.88 9.55 -26.23
C SER A 300 -12.81 9.19 -25.05
N GLN A 301 -14.09 9.58 -25.13
CA GLN A 301 -15.06 9.44 -24.04
C GLN A 301 -15.12 8.03 -23.41
N TRP A 302 -14.94 6.96 -24.20
CA TRP A 302 -14.97 5.59 -23.69
C TRP A 302 -13.86 5.27 -22.68
N GLN A 303 -12.71 5.94 -22.73
CA GLN A 303 -11.59 5.70 -21.79
C GLN A 303 -11.91 6.15 -20.37
N THR A 304 -12.83 7.12 -20.24
CA THR A 304 -13.36 7.55 -18.94
C THR A 304 -14.21 6.45 -18.29
N TRP A 305 -14.98 5.73 -19.11
CA TRP A 305 -15.76 4.57 -18.67
C TRP A 305 -14.88 3.36 -18.39
N ASP A 306 -13.83 3.17 -19.18
CA ASP A 306 -12.86 2.10 -18.97
C ASP A 306 -12.17 2.19 -17.60
N GLU A 307 -11.83 3.40 -17.15
CA GLU A 307 -11.29 3.66 -15.81
C GLU A 307 -12.34 3.46 -14.70
N LEU A 308 -13.58 3.92 -14.88
CA LEU A 308 -14.67 3.68 -13.93
C LEU A 308 -14.94 2.19 -13.70
N VAL A 309 -14.97 1.42 -14.79
CA VAL A 309 -15.18 -0.04 -14.77
C VAL A 309 -14.01 -0.74 -14.07
N GLU A 310 -12.77 -0.30 -14.29
CA GLU A 310 -11.58 -0.81 -13.62
C GLU A 310 -11.62 -0.56 -12.10
N HIS A 311 -12.05 0.63 -11.67
CA HIS A 311 -12.28 0.93 -10.25
C HIS A 311 -13.37 0.04 -9.62
N LEU A 312 -14.44 -0.27 -10.35
CA LEU A 312 -15.47 -1.21 -9.89
C LEU A 312 -14.92 -2.64 -9.75
N GLN A 313 -14.03 -3.06 -10.65
CA GLN A 313 -13.34 -4.35 -10.55
C GLN A 313 -12.41 -4.40 -9.32
N PHE A 314 -11.67 -3.32 -9.05
CA PHE A 314 -10.88 -3.21 -7.82
C PHE A 314 -11.75 -3.24 -6.56
N LEU A 315 -12.92 -2.60 -6.58
CA LEU A 315 -13.86 -2.62 -5.46
C LEU A 315 -14.33 -4.06 -5.19
N LEU A 316 -14.85 -4.74 -6.21
CA LEU A 316 -15.39 -6.09 -6.07
C LEU A 316 -14.33 -7.14 -5.69
N SER A 317 -13.17 -7.12 -6.35
CA SER A 317 -12.07 -8.02 -6.00
C SER A 317 -11.60 -7.81 -4.55
N SER A 318 -11.45 -6.55 -4.11
CA SER A 318 -11.12 -6.25 -2.70
C SER A 318 -12.21 -6.70 -1.74
N TYR A 319 -13.47 -6.50 -2.12
CA TYR A 319 -14.61 -6.82 -1.27
C TYR A 319 -14.66 -8.32 -0.96
N GLN A 320 -14.31 -9.16 -1.95
CA GLN A 320 -14.17 -10.60 -1.76
C GLN A 320 -13.11 -10.94 -0.71
N HIS A 321 -11.94 -10.30 -0.73
CA HIS A 321 -10.93 -10.47 0.31
C HIS A 321 -11.43 -9.99 1.67
N VAL A 322 -12.13 -8.84 1.72
CA VAL A 322 -12.73 -8.32 2.95
C VAL A 322 -13.67 -9.32 3.60
N LEU A 323 -14.51 -9.98 2.81
CA LEU A 323 -15.39 -11.04 3.28
C LEU A 323 -14.59 -12.27 3.72
N ARG A 324 -13.80 -12.87 2.82
CA ARG A 324 -13.14 -14.16 3.05
C ARG A 324 -12.12 -14.16 4.17
N GLU A 325 -11.40 -13.06 4.33
CA GLU A 325 -10.31 -12.94 5.30
C GLU A 325 -10.77 -12.24 6.59
N HIS A 326 -12.08 -12.00 6.77
CA HIS A 326 -12.66 -11.32 7.93
C HIS A 326 -12.00 -9.97 8.23
N LEU A 327 -11.63 -9.19 7.20
CA LEU A 327 -10.82 -7.97 7.36
C LEU A 327 -11.52 -6.85 8.15
N ARG A 328 -12.84 -6.95 8.36
CA ARG A 328 -13.59 -6.05 9.24
C ARG A 328 -13.39 -6.32 10.73
N SER A 329 -12.98 -7.53 11.08
CA SER A 329 -12.70 -7.95 12.46
C SER A 329 -11.30 -7.53 12.86
N SER A 330 -11.08 -7.26 14.15
CA SER A 330 -9.74 -6.94 14.66
C SER A 330 -8.75 -8.06 14.32
N VAL A 331 -7.47 -7.74 14.16
CA VAL A 331 -6.43 -8.75 13.89
C VAL A 331 -6.39 -9.86 14.94
N ILE A 332 -6.73 -9.54 16.20
CA ILE A 332 -6.79 -10.51 17.30
C ILE A 332 -7.93 -11.51 17.06
N ASP A 333 -9.14 -11.01 16.81
CA ASP A 333 -10.33 -11.85 16.64
C ASP A 333 -10.29 -12.63 15.32
N ARG A 334 -9.81 -11.98 14.25
CA ARG A 334 -9.67 -12.55 12.91
C ARG A 334 -8.87 -13.84 12.92
N LYS A 335 -7.76 -13.89 13.68
CA LYS A 335 -6.94 -15.10 13.79
C LYS A 335 -7.77 -16.28 14.31
N ASP A 336 -8.60 -16.05 15.33
CA ASP A 336 -9.41 -17.10 15.92
C ASP A 336 -10.58 -17.50 15.01
N LEU A 337 -11.16 -16.57 14.25
CA LEU A 337 -12.18 -16.84 13.23
C LEU A 337 -11.64 -17.74 12.11
N ILE A 338 -10.44 -17.43 11.59
CA ILE A 338 -9.78 -18.20 10.54
C ILE A 338 -9.43 -19.61 11.02
N ILE A 339 -8.85 -19.75 12.22
CA ILE A 339 -8.51 -21.06 12.80
C ILE A 339 -9.77 -21.93 12.97
N LYS A 340 -10.88 -21.32 13.40
CA LYS A 340 -12.17 -21.99 13.59
C LYS A 340 -12.96 -22.18 12.29
N ARG A 341 -12.46 -21.70 11.14
CA ARG A 341 -13.12 -21.74 9.83
C ARG A 341 -14.56 -21.20 9.88
N ILE A 342 -14.78 -20.15 10.65
CA ILE A 342 -16.10 -19.52 10.76
C ILE A 342 -16.45 -18.89 9.42
N LYS A 343 -17.63 -19.19 8.87
CA LYS A 343 -18.08 -18.51 7.65
C LYS A 343 -18.20 -17.00 7.91
N PRO A 344 -17.67 -16.14 7.02
CA PRO A 344 -17.88 -14.71 7.10
C PRO A 344 -19.37 -14.39 7.18
N LYS A 345 -19.74 -13.49 8.09
CA LYS A 345 -21.12 -13.01 8.15
C LYS A 345 -21.34 -12.06 6.96
N PRO A 346 -22.32 -12.33 6.08
CA PRO A 346 -22.67 -11.39 5.03
C PRO A 346 -23.14 -10.08 5.66
N GLN A 347 -22.82 -8.96 5.03
CA GLN A 347 -23.35 -7.67 5.40
C GLN A 347 -24.77 -7.51 4.86
N GLN A 348 -25.55 -6.59 5.43
CA GLN A 348 -26.83 -6.20 4.87
C GLN A 348 -26.65 -5.75 3.41
N GLY A 349 -27.39 -6.37 2.49
CA GLY A 349 -27.29 -6.12 1.05
C GLY A 349 -26.26 -6.99 0.32
N ASP A 350 -25.64 -7.97 0.97
CA ASP A 350 -24.83 -8.98 0.27
C ASP A 350 -25.69 -10.13 -0.31
N ASP A 351 -26.96 -10.22 0.08
CA ASP A 351 -27.95 -11.20 -0.39
C ASP A 351 -28.52 -10.84 -1.77
N ILE A 352 -27.65 -10.71 -2.77
CA ILE A 352 -28.03 -10.48 -4.17
C ILE A 352 -28.26 -11.80 -4.92
N THR A 353 -29.17 -11.81 -5.89
CA THR A 353 -29.48 -12.99 -6.71
C THR A 353 -28.85 -12.93 -8.10
N VAL A 354 -28.84 -14.05 -8.82
CA VAL A 354 -28.42 -14.11 -10.23
C VAL A 354 -29.22 -13.11 -11.08
N VAL A 355 -30.53 -13.01 -10.83
CA VAL A 355 -31.43 -12.11 -11.55
C VAL A 355 -31.06 -10.65 -11.29
N ASP A 356 -30.69 -10.29 -10.06
CA ASP A 356 -30.25 -8.93 -9.74
C ASP A 356 -28.99 -8.55 -10.50
N VAL A 357 -28.00 -9.46 -10.54
CA VAL A 357 -26.75 -9.25 -11.27
C VAL A 357 -27.01 -9.09 -12.76
N GLU A 358 -27.74 -10.02 -13.38
CA GLU A 358 -28.04 -10.00 -14.82
C GLU A 358 -28.76 -8.71 -15.22
N LYS A 359 -29.80 -8.34 -14.45
CA LYS A 359 -30.57 -7.12 -14.71
C LYS A 359 -29.72 -5.86 -14.62
N GLN A 360 -28.89 -5.75 -13.58
CA GLN A 360 -28.07 -4.55 -13.37
C GLN A 360 -26.92 -4.45 -14.38
N ILE A 361 -26.32 -5.57 -14.78
CA ILE A 361 -25.29 -5.60 -15.83
C ILE A 361 -25.86 -5.21 -17.19
N GLU A 362 -27.04 -5.72 -17.56
CA GLU A 362 -27.66 -5.38 -18.84
C GLU A 362 -28.12 -3.91 -18.88
N ALA A 363 -28.66 -3.40 -17.76
CA ALA A 363 -28.96 -1.98 -17.61
C ALA A 363 -27.70 -1.11 -17.77
N PHE A 364 -26.59 -1.53 -17.15
CA PHE A 364 -25.33 -0.82 -17.24
C PHE A 364 -24.77 -0.82 -18.66
N ARG A 365 -24.82 -1.97 -19.35
CA ARG A 365 -24.41 -2.11 -20.75
C ARG A 365 -25.23 -1.21 -21.66
N SER A 366 -26.55 -1.20 -21.49
CA SER A 366 -27.47 -0.34 -22.25
C SER A 366 -27.14 1.13 -22.05
N ARG A 367 -26.90 1.53 -20.79
CA ARG A 367 -26.48 2.89 -20.42
C ARG A 367 -25.16 3.28 -21.10
N LEU A 368 -24.16 2.40 -21.10
CA LEU A 368 -22.87 2.68 -21.75
C LEU A 368 -23.03 2.91 -23.25
N ILE A 369 -23.79 2.05 -23.94
CA ILE A 369 -24.06 2.20 -25.38
C ILE A 369 -24.79 3.52 -25.66
N GLN A 370 -25.80 3.86 -24.87
CA GLN A 370 -26.55 5.10 -25.02
C GLN A 370 -25.66 6.33 -24.84
N MET A 371 -24.79 6.33 -23.82
CA MET A 371 -23.91 7.46 -23.52
C MET A 371 -22.78 7.62 -24.54
N LEU A 372 -22.28 6.53 -25.12
CA LEU A 372 -21.22 6.56 -26.13
C LEU A 372 -21.76 6.81 -27.55
N GLY A 373 -23.04 6.52 -27.80
CA GLY A 373 -23.66 6.62 -29.13
C GLY A 373 -23.20 5.54 -30.12
N GLU A 374 -22.32 4.63 -29.70
CA GLU A 374 -21.71 3.57 -30.51
C GLU A 374 -21.67 2.24 -29.74
N PRO A 375 -21.54 1.09 -30.44
CA PRO A 375 -21.31 -0.19 -29.78
C PRO A 375 -20.04 -0.18 -28.92
N LEU A 376 -20.06 -0.90 -27.80
CA LEU A 376 -18.91 -0.98 -26.89
C LEU A 376 -17.70 -1.59 -27.61
N VAL A 377 -16.53 -0.97 -27.44
CA VAL A 377 -15.26 -1.55 -27.91
C VAL A 377 -14.96 -2.86 -27.18
N PRO A 378 -14.27 -3.84 -27.80
CA PRO A 378 -14.02 -5.16 -27.20
C PRO A 378 -13.41 -5.10 -25.80
N GLN A 379 -12.45 -4.20 -25.58
CA GLN A 379 -11.78 -4.01 -24.28
C GLN A 379 -12.78 -3.68 -23.16
N LEU A 380 -13.75 -2.79 -23.44
CA LEU A 380 -14.77 -2.41 -22.48
C LEU A 380 -15.80 -3.53 -22.29
N GLN A 381 -16.13 -4.28 -23.36
CA GLN A 381 -17.00 -5.45 -23.27
C GLN A 381 -16.42 -6.53 -22.35
N ASP A 382 -15.14 -6.86 -22.52
CA ASP A 382 -14.43 -7.84 -21.69
C ASP A 382 -14.41 -7.43 -20.21
N LYS A 383 -14.19 -6.15 -19.94
CA LYS A 383 -14.20 -5.62 -18.57
C LYS A 383 -15.60 -5.64 -17.93
N VAL A 384 -16.65 -5.34 -18.69
CA VAL A 384 -18.05 -5.46 -18.21
C VAL A 384 -18.40 -6.92 -17.95
N HIS A 385 -17.95 -7.85 -18.82
CA HIS A 385 -18.11 -9.28 -18.59
C HIS A 385 -17.38 -9.73 -17.31
N LEU A 386 -16.15 -9.25 -17.08
CA LEU A 386 -15.41 -9.53 -15.86
C LEU A 386 -16.13 -9.01 -14.61
N LEU A 387 -16.76 -7.82 -14.65
CA LEU A 387 -17.58 -7.32 -13.54
C LEU A 387 -18.71 -8.30 -13.18
N LYS A 388 -19.40 -8.83 -14.18
CA LYS A 388 -20.46 -9.84 -13.99
C LYS A 388 -19.91 -11.09 -13.30
N LEU A 389 -18.77 -11.60 -13.77
CA LEU A 389 -18.12 -12.77 -13.14
C LEU A 389 -17.69 -12.50 -11.70
N LEU A 390 -17.12 -11.31 -11.42
CA LEU A 390 -16.73 -10.91 -10.07
C LEU A 390 -17.93 -10.80 -9.12
N LEU A 391 -19.08 -10.31 -9.60
CA LEU A 391 -20.32 -10.26 -8.81
C LEU A 391 -20.84 -11.65 -8.47
N PHE A 392 -20.92 -12.55 -9.44
CA PHE A 392 -21.30 -13.94 -9.17
C PHE A 392 -20.36 -14.61 -8.18
N TYR A 393 -19.05 -14.46 -8.37
CA TYR A 393 -18.07 -15.04 -7.48
C TYR A 393 -18.09 -14.45 -6.06
N ALA A 394 -18.35 -13.14 -5.94
CA ALA A 394 -18.45 -12.49 -4.63
C ALA A 394 -19.71 -12.91 -3.86
N ALA A 395 -20.82 -13.15 -4.58
CA ALA A 395 -22.09 -13.57 -4.01
C ALA A 395 -22.21 -15.10 -3.84
N ASP A 396 -21.17 -15.87 -4.19
CA ASP A 396 -21.20 -17.35 -4.20
C ASP A 396 -22.37 -17.91 -5.05
N LEU A 397 -22.67 -17.22 -6.16
CA LEU A 397 -23.75 -17.57 -7.07
C LEU A 397 -23.23 -18.51 -8.16
N ASN A 398 -23.97 -19.61 -8.37
CA ASN A 398 -23.76 -20.47 -9.53
C ASN A 398 -24.82 -20.14 -10.60
N PRO A 399 -24.45 -19.55 -11.74
CA PRO A 399 -25.41 -19.23 -12.80
C PRO A 399 -26.03 -20.48 -13.45
N ASP A 400 -25.36 -21.63 -13.31
CA ASP A 400 -25.81 -22.92 -13.86
C ASP A 400 -26.60 -23.77 -12.84
N ALA A 401 -26.78 -23.28 -11.61
CA ALA A 401 -27.62 -23.96 -10.63
C ALA A 401 -29.10 -23.67 -10.92
N GLU A 402 -29.90 -24.72 -11.14
CA GLU A 402 -31.35 -24.56 -11.23
C GLU A 402 -31.89 -23.83 -9.99
N PRO A 403 -32.85 -22.90 -10.16
CA PRO A 403 -33.44 -22.20 -9.02
C PRO A 403 -34.03 -23.23 -8.07
N SER A 404 -33.53 -23.23 -6.83
CA SER A 404 -34.02 -24.12 -5.79
C SER A 404 -35.50 -23.84 -5.60
N GLN A 405 -36.35 -24.79 -6.01
CA GLN A 405 -37.78 -24.79 -5.73
C GLN A 405 -37.97 -24.80 -4.22
N LYS A 406 -38.07 -23.61 -3.60
CA LYS A 406 -38.66 -23.48 -2.27
C LYS A 406 -40.09 -23.98 -2.39
N GLY A 407 -40.36 -25.12 -1.75
CA GLY A 407 -41.59 -25.87 -1.86
C GLY A 407 -42.84 -25.01 -1.68
N TRP A 408 -43.67 -25.00 -2.71
CA TRP A 408 -45.12 -25.00 -2.50
C TRP A 408 -45.52 -26.40 -2.02
N SER A 409 -45.40 -26.64 -0.72
CA SER A 409 -46.24 -27.65 -0.07
C SER A 409 -47.56 -26.97 0.29
N SER A 410 -48.53 -27.13 -0.61
CA SER A 410 -49.95 -27.00 -0.31
C SER A 410 -50.38 -28.14 0.60
N SER A 411 -50.84 -27.83 1.81
CA SER A 411 -51.98 -28.46 2.50
C SER A 411 -52.39 -27.56 3.65
#